data_AF-W1XEI6-F1
#
_entry.id   AF-W1XEI6-F1
#
_cell.length_a   1.000
_cell.length_b   1.000
_cell.length_c   1.000
_cell.angle_alpha   90.00
_cell.angle_beta   90.00
_cell.angle_gamma   90.00
#
_symmetry.space_group_name_H-M   'P 1'
#
loop_
_entity.id
_entity.type
_entity.pdbx_description
1 polymer ?
#
loop_
_entity_poly.entity_id
_entity_poly.type
_entity_poly.pdbx_seq_one_letter_code
_entity_poly.pdbx_strand_id
1 'polypeptide(L)' 'VTISAEQQKMAQERCEGLDVTILLQDYRDLNDQFDRIVSVGMFEHVGPKNYDTYFAVVDRNLKPEGIFLLHTIGSKK' A
#
# COMPACT_ATOMS: atom_id res chain seq x y z
N VAL A 1 0.78 -4.34 3.75
CA VAL A 1 2.12 -3.84 4.18
C VAL A 1 1.91 -2.78 5.25
N THR A 2 2.78 -2.72 6.25
CA THR A 2 2.76 -1.68 7.30
C THR A 2 4.18 -1.42 7.80
N ILE A 3 4.42 -0.23 8.37
CA ILE A 3 5.64 0.11 9.10
C ILE A 3 5.49 -0.04 10.62
N SER A 4 4.29 -0.39 11.12
CA SER A 4 4.03 -0.60 12.56
C SER A 4 4.03 -2.08 12.90
N ALA A 5 4.91 -2.47 13.84
CA ALA A 5 5.00 -3.83 14.35
C ALA A 5 3.72 -4.25 15.09
N GLU A 6 3.09 -3.31 15.80
CA GLU A 6 1.84 -3.50 16.53
C GLU A 6 0.67 -3.79 15.58
N GLN A 7 0.58 -3.05 14.46
CA GLN A 7 -0.40 -3.32 13.42
C GLN A 7 -0.15 -4.67 12.75
N GLN A 8 1.11 -5.01 12.45
CA GLN A 8 1.45 -6.31 11.88
C GLN A 8 0.99 -7.44 12.79
N LYS A 9 1.37 -7.39 14.08
CA LYS A 9 1.00 -8.40 15.07
C LYS A 9 -0.50 -8.58 15.16
N MET A 10 -1.25 -7.47 15.31
CA MET A 10 -2.71 -7.52 15.37
C MET A 10 -3.33 -8.11 14.11
N ALA A 11 -2.80 -7.77 12.92
CA ALA A 11 -3.31 -8.31 11.67
C ALA A 11 -2.99 -9.80 11.52
N GLN A 12 -1.83 -10.27 11.97
CA GLN A 12 -1.46 -11.69 11.95
C GLN A 12 -2.41 -12.53 12.81
N GLU A 13 -2.71 -12.05 14.03
CA GLU A 13 -3.68 -12.69 14.91
C GLU A 13 -5.09 -12.74 14.29
N ARG A 14 -5.52 -11.68 13.60
CA ARG A 14 -6.84 -11.62 12.95
C ARG A 14 -6.97 -12.48 11.70
N CYS A 15 -5.86 -12.74 11.01
CA CYS A 15 -5.83 -13.48 9.76
C CYS A 15 -5.36 -14.93 9.94
N GLU A 16 -5.34 -15.46 11.18
CA GLU A 16 -4.95 -16.83 11.46
C GLU A 16 -5.80 -17.83 10.64
N GLY A 17 -5.12 -18.76 9.96
CA GLY A 17 -5.77 -19.77 9.10
C GLY A 17 -6.20 -19.27 7.71
N LEU A 18 -5.96 -18.01 7.37
CA LEU A 18 -6.20 -17.47 6.03
C LEU A 18 -4.90 -17.44 5.20
N ASP A 19 -5.03 -17.50 3.88
CA ASP A 19 -3.92 -17.34 2.93
C ASP A 19 -3.55 -15.85 2.77
N VAL A 20 -2.95 -15.27 3.82
CA VAL A 20 -2.63 -13.84 3.89
C VAL A 20 -1.21 -13.66 4.41
N THR A 21 -0.41 -12.90 3.66
CA THR A 21 0.93 -12.47 4.08
C THR A 21 0.91 -11.00 4.51
N ILE A 22 1.40 -10.71 5.71
CA ILE A 22 1.45 -9.36 6.28
C ILE A 22 2.91 -8.93 6.47
N LEU A 23 3.31 -7.99 5.63
CA LEU A 23 4.69 -7.52 5.56
C LEU A 23 4.89 -6.28 6.46
N LEU A 24 5.85 -6.36 7.38
CA LEU A 24 6.38 -5.22 8.14
C LEU A 24 7.55 -4.62 7.36
N GLN A 25 7.25 -3.65 6.51
CA GLN A 25 8.23 -2.98 5.65
C GLN A 25 7.66 -1.65 5.17
N ASP A 26 8.53 -0.79 4.67
CA ASP A 26 8.08 0.37 3.91
C ASP A 26 7.55 -0.06 2.54
N TYR A 27 6.45 0.53 2.08
CA TYR A 27 5.93 0.23 0.75
C TYR A 27 6.91 0.62 -0.36
N ARG A 28 7.79 1.60 -0.10
CA ARG A 28 8.84 2.05 -1.04
C ARG A 28 9.89 0.98 -1.31
N ASP A 29 9.95 -0.07 -0.51
CA ASP A 29 10.87 -1.19 -0.69
C ASP A 29 10.21 -2.41 -1.36
N LEU A 30 8.91 -2.34 -1.69
CA LEU A 30 8.21 -3.40 -2.41
C LEU A 30 8.74 -3.54 -3.84
N ASN A 31 9.07 -4.77 -4.25
CA ASN A 31 9.57 -5.09 -5.60
C ASN A 31 8.85 -6.29 -6.25
N ASP A 32 7.61 -6.55 -5.85
CA ASP A 32 6.74 -7.60 -6.43
C ASP A 32 5.67 -7.04 -7.36
N GLN A 33 5.12 -7.89 -8.23
CA GLN A 33 4.07 -7.50 -9.17
C GLN A 33 2.71 -8.05 -8.73
N PHE A 34 1.71 -7.18 -8.59
CA PHE A 34 0.36 -7.49 -8.15
C PHE A 34 -0.67 -7.25 -9.25
N ASP A 35 -1.69 -8.10 -9.31
CA ASP A 35 -2.83 -7.89 -10.21
C ASP A 35 -3.70 -6.72 -9.76
N ARG A 36 -3.74 -6.45 -8.44
CA ARG A 36 -4.58 -5.42 -7.83
C ARG A 36 -3.81 -4.75 -6.69
N ILE A 37 -3.86 -3.42 -6.63
CA ILE A 37 -3.29 -2.64 -5.54
C ILE A 37 -4.41 -1.78 -4.93
N VAL A 38 -4.50 -1.75 -3.61
CA VAL A 38 -5.46 -0.91 -2.87
C VAL A 38 -4.70 -0.08 -1.85
N SER A 39 -4.87 1.23 -1.87
CA SER A 39 -4.30 2.14 -0.89
C SER A 39 -5.39 3.02 -0.27
N VAL A 40 -5.53 2.96 1.05
CA VAL A 40 -6.61 3.63 1.79
C VAL A 40 -6.01 4.55 2.84
N GLY A 41 -6.27 5.85 2.72
CA GLY A 41 -5.90 6.87 3.72
C GLY A 41 -4.38 7.11 3.89
N MET A 42 -3.56 6.52 3.04
CA MET A 42 -2.10 6.68 3.09
C MET A 42 -1.62 7.95 2.38
N PHE A 43 -2.28 8.35 1.30
CA PHE A 43 -1.77 9.35 0.36
C PHE A 43 -1.69 10.77 0.95
N GLU A 44 -2.57 11.08 1.91
CA GLU A 44 -2.60 12.31 2.69
C GLU A 44 -1.29 12.52 3.48
N HIS A 45 -0.66 11.41 3.89
CA HIS A 45 0.56 11.39 4.69
C HIS A 45 1.83 11.36 3.83
N VAL A 46 1.70 11.12 2.52
CA VAL A 46 2.84 11.10 1.57
C VAL A 46 3.37 12.52 1.34
N GLY A 47 2.46 13.49 1.19
CA GLY A 47 2.76 14.88 0.91
C GLY A 47 3.12 15.15 -0.57
N PRO A 48 2.76 16.33 -1.13
CA PRO A 48 2.84 16.59 -2.58
C PRO A 48 4.22 16.40 -3.21
N LYS A 49 5.29 16.66 -2.47
CA LYS A 49 6.67 16.52 -2.96
C LYS A 49 7.06 15.07 -3.27
N ASN A 50 6.32 14.10 -2.75
CA ASN A 50 6.63 12.68 -2.87
C ASN A 50 5.61 11.93 -3.73
N TYR A 51 4.68 12.62 -4.39
CA TYR A 51 3.64 11.99 -5.21
C TYR A 51 4.25 11.19 -6.36
N ASP A 52 5.26 11.73 -7.05
CA ASP A 52 5.94 11.02 -8.14
C ASP A 52 6.54 9.70 -7.66
N THR A 53 7.24 9.71 -6.51
CA THR A 53 7.79 8.50 -5.90
C THR A 53 6.68 7.51 -5.54
N TYR A 54 5.58 7.97 -4.96
CA TYR A 54 4.46 7.11 -4.58
C TYR A 54 3.85 6.42 -5.79
N PHE A 55 3.55 7.17 -6.86
CA PHE A 55 2.96 6.60 -8.07
C PHE A 55 3.96 5.74 -8.85
N ALA A 56 5.26 6.05 -8.81
CA ALA A 56 6.29 5.18 -9.42
C ALA A 56 6.39 3.82 -8.71
N VAL A 57 6.20 3.78 -7.39
CA VAL A 57 6.11 2.51 -6.64
C VAL A 57 4.85 1.75 -7.04
N VAL A 58 3.70 2.42 -7.13
CA VAL A 58 2.47 1.76 -7.60
C VAL A 58 2.66 1.18 -9.01
N ASP A 59 3.22 1.96 -9.93
CA ASP A 59 3.42 1.58 -11.33
C ASP A 59 4.33 0.35 -11.46
N ARG A 60 5.53 0.37 -10.85
CA ARG A 60 6.45 -0.78 -10.93
C ARG A 60 5.89 -2.06 -10.28
N ASN A 61 5.01 -1.91 -9.29
CA ASN A 61 4.43 -3.03 -8.56
C ASN A 61 3.08 -3.49 -9.14
N LEU A 62 2.54 -2.81 -10.15
CA LEU A 62 1.30 -3.21 -10.83
C LEU A 62 1.62 -4.01 -12.10
N LYS A 63 0.98 -5.16 -12.27
CA LYS A 63 1.07 -5.92 -13.52
C LYS A 63 0.43 -5.16 -14.68
N PRO A 64 0.82 -5.44 -15.94
CA PRO A 64 0.04 -5.04 -17.10
C PRO A 64 -1.43 -5.45 -16.92
N GLU A 65 -2.36 -4.57 -17.28
CA GLU A 65 -3.82 -4.74 -17.06
C GLU A 65 -4.26 -4.86 -15.57
N GLY A 66 -3.37 -4.52 -14.64
CA GLY A 66 -3.69 -4.45 -13.21
C GLY A 66 -4.62 -3.28 -12.88
N ILE A 67 -5.31 -3.38 -11.75
CA ILE A 67 -6.19 -2.31 -11.26
C ILE A 67 -5.64 -1.73 -9.96
N PHE A 68 -5.43 -0.42 -9.95
CA PHE A 68 -5.11 0.33 -8.75
C PHE A 68 -6.32 1.12 -8.26
N LEU A 69 -6.66 0.95 -6.98
CA LEU A 69 -7.64 1.78 -6.27
C LEU A 69 -6.93 2.64 -5.23
N LEU A 70 -6.98 3.96 -5.45
CA LEU A 70 -6.56 4.96 -4.48
C LEU A 70 -7.79 5.56 -3.79
N HIS A 71 -7.88 5.39 -2.47
CA HIS A 71 -8.85 6.07 -1.62
C HIS A 71 -8.14 7.08 -0.73
N THR A 72 -8.43 8.37 -0.93
CA THR A 72 -7.82 9.49 -0.21
C THR A 72 -8.81 10.61 0.01
N ILE A 73 -8.61 11.38 1.08
CA ILE A 73 -9.35 12.60 1.37
C ILE A 73 -8.83 13.72 0.46
N GLY A 74 -9.69 14.17 -0.46
CA GLY A 74 -9.44 15.35 -1.30
C GLY A 74 -10.02 16.63 -0.70
N SER A 75 -9.47 17.77 -1.10
CA SER A 75 -10.05 19.10 -0.85
C SER A 75 -10.33 19.81 -2.18
N LYS A 76 -11.43 20.56 -2.24
CA LYS A 76 -11.91 21.26 -3.45
C LYS A 76 -11.17 22.57 -3.80
N LYS A 77 -10.00 22.83 -3.20
CA LYS A 77 -9.32 24.11 -3.42
C LYS A 77 -8.99 24.35 -4.89
#